data_AF-A0A1F4H9T2-F1
#
_entry.id   AF-A0A1F4H9T2-F1
#
_cell.length_a   1.000
_cell.length_b   1.000
_cell.length_c   1.000
_cell.angle_alpha   90.00
_cell.angle_beta   90.00
_cell.angle_gamma   90.00
#
_symmetry.space_group_name_H-M   'P 1'
#
loop_
_entity.id
_entity.type
_entity.pdbx_description
1 polymer ?
#
loop_
_entity_poly.entity_id
_entity_poly.type
_entity_poly.pdbx_seq_one_letter_code
_entity_poly.pdbx_strand_id
1 'polypeptide(L)'
;MKDALRAMQWLAALVLLAALPAAAAPFTVRLGIERIVLDAPPGFTDTTELASPRLQDLSETLTAASNRILLFALSDADVRRFTSGEKLEAQRYMIAVTPKGLERERVTPAQFALFVSDSLHDLGKPVQTTDIIKFLETQPFGKLHLIAELKKEPAAVSVLQATRLPPLPGATFWESSKPQYLFSTTTLFLVRGKALHLAVYAMYESPADFDWLRSITQRWVDELLRLNR
;
A
#
# COMPACT_ATOMS: atom_id res chain seq x y z
N MET A 1 34.48 34.20 -16.53
CA MET A 1 33.08 33.76 -16.83
C MET A 1 32.96 32.25 -17.00
N LYS A 2 33.86 31.57 -17.73
CA LYS A 2 33.85 30.10 -17.89
C LYS A 2 34.06 29.33 -16.57
N ASP A 3 34.83 29.88 -15.64
CA ASP A 3 35.11 29.21 -14.35
C ASP A 3 33.93 29.27 -13.37
N ALA A 4 33.13 30.34 -13.41
CA ALA A 4 31.91 30.45 -12.62
C ALA A 4 30.82 29.46 -13.08
N LEU A 5 30.73 29.20 -14.39
CA LEU A 5 29.79 28.22 -14.94
C LEU A 5 30.18 26.78 -14.55
N ARG A 6 31.49 26.48 -14.52
CA ARG A 6 32.01 25.18 -14.06
C ARG A 6 31.78 24.98 -12.56
N ALA A 7 32.03 25.99 -11.74
CA ALA A 7 31.77 25.93 -10.30
C ALA A 7 30.28 25.69 -9.99
N MET A 8 29.38 26.31 -10.75
CA MET A 8 27.93 26.13 -10.61
C MET A 8 27.47 24.72 -11.02
N GLN A 9 28.08 24.13 -12.05
CA GLN A 9 27.81 22.74 -12.47
C GLN A 9 28.26 21.72 -11.42
N TRP A 10 29.43 21.93 -10.80
CA TRP A 10 29.90 21.08 -9.70
C TRP A 10 29.02 21.18 -8.47
N LEU A 11 28.54 22.38 -8.13
CA LEU A 11 27.64 22.59 -7.00
C LEU A 11 26.27 21.93 -7.24
N ALA A 12 25.72 22.04 -8.46
CA ALA A 12 24.48 21.37 -8.83
C ALA A 12 24.60 19.84 -8.77
N ALA A 13 25.72 19.28 -9.24
CA ALA A 13 25.99 17.85 -9.13
C ALA A 13 26.10 17.39 -7.65
N LEU A 14 26.73 18.19 -6.79
CA LEU A 14 26.86 17.90 -5.35
C LEU A 14 25.51 17.95 -4.62
N VAL A 15 24.63 18.88 -4.98
CA VAL A 15 23.26 18.96 -4.43
C VAL A 15 22.40 17.79 -4.91
N LEU A 16 22.56 17.35 -6.17
CA LEU A 16 21.89 16.16 -6.70
C LEU A 16 22.37 14.85 -6.05
N LEU A 17 23.65 14.77 -5.65
CA LEU A 17 24.19 13.62 -4.91
C LEU A 17 23.79 13.60 -3.43
N ALA A 18 23.49 14.76 -2.83
CA ALA A 18 23.02 14.86 -1.45
C ALA A 18 21.50 14.60 -1.31
N ALA A 19 20.74 14.65 -2.41
CA ALA A 19 19.31 14.33 -2.45
C ALA A 19 19.06 12.81 -2.58
N LEU A 20 19.87 11.99 -1.90
CA LEU A 20 19.50 10.59 -1.69
C LEU A 20 18.15 10.58 -0.96
N PRO A 21 17.15 9.82 -1.43
CA PRO A 21 15.92 9.69 -0.67
C PRO A 21 16.31 9.16 0.71
N ALA A 22 15.99 9.91 1.75
CA ALA A 22 16.03 9.42 3.12
C ALA A 22 15.02 8.26 3.17
N ALA A 23 15.51 7.05 2.94
CA ALA A 23 14.71 5.85 3.12
C ALA A 23 14.34 5.79 4.61
N ALA A 24 13.09 5.43 4.89
CA ALA A 24 12.70 5.09 6.26
C ALA A 24 13.64 3.98 6.76
N ALA A 25 14.01 4.04 8.04
CA ALA A 25 14.84 2.99 8.61
C ALA A 25 13.97 1.76 8.87
N PRO A 26 14.41 0.55 8.49
CA PRO A 26 13.70 -0.68 8.84
C PRO A 26 13.49 -0.77 10.36
N PHE A 27 12.28 -1.12 10.77
CA PHE A 27 11.89 -1.25 12.17
C PHE A 27 11.39 -2.66 12.47
N THR A 28 11.39 -3.04 13.75
CA THR A 28 11.03 -4.40 14.15
C THR A 28 9.69 -4.43 14.86
N VAL A 29 8.81 -5.31 14.42
CA VAL A 29 7.51 -5.59 15.04
C VAL A 29 7.50 -7.00 15.63
N ARG A 30 6.94 -7.14 16.84
CA ARG A 30 6.81 -8.43 17.52
C ARG A 30 5.45 -9.07 17.24
N LEU A 31 5.48 -10.28 16.69
CA LEU A 31 4.32 -11.13 16.42
C LEU A 31 4.44 -12.43 17.24
N GLY A 32 3.81 -12.46 18.42
CA GLY A 32 4.01 -13.54 19.38
C GLY A 32 5.48 -13.61 19.86
N ILE A 33 6.16 -14.71 19.57
CA ILE A 33 7.58 -14.90 19.90
C ILE A 33 8.51 -14.40 18.78
N GLU A 34 7.99 -14.20 17.57
CA GLU A 34 8.79 -13.85 16.41
C GLU A 34 8.98 -12.34 16.30
N ARG A 35 10.12 -11.95 15.75
CA ARG A 35 10.44 -10.57 15.37
C ARG A 35 10.47 -10.48 13.85
N ILE A 36 9.58 -9.66 13.31
CA ILE A 36 9.49 -9.34 11.89
C ILE A 36 10.03 -7.94 11.68
N VAL A 37 10.89 -7.78 10.69
CA VAL A 37 11.39 -6.47 10.28
C VAL A 37 10.50 -5.93 9.17
N LEU A 38 9.95 -4.73 9.37
CA LEU A 38 9.16 -4.01 8.39
C LEU A 38 9.90 -2.75 7.95
N ASP A 39 9.55 -2.25 6.78
CA ASP A 39 10.08 -1.00 6.26
C ASP A 39 8.99 -0.30 5.44
N ALA A 40 8.96 1.03 5.48
CA ALA A 40 8.11 1.84 4.62
C ALA A 40 8.86 2.13 3.31
N PRO A 41 8.25 1.87 2.14
CA PRO A 41 8.93 2.14 0.87
C PRO A 41 9.34 3.60 0.70
N PRO A 42 10.40 3.91 -0.07
CA PRO A 42 10.81 5.29 -0.34
C PRO A 42 9.67 6.16 -0.87
N GLY A 43 9.56 7.38 -0.34
CA GLY A 43 8.45 8.30 -0.63
C GLY A 43 7.23 8.12 0.27
N PHE A 44 7.29 7.18 1.21
CA PHE A 44 6.28 6.94 2.22
C PHE A 44 6.90 6.99 3.61
N THR A 45 6.12 7.47 4.56
CA THR A 45 6.48 7.57 5.98
C THR A 45 5.51 6.72 6.78
N ASP A 46 6.02 5.84 7.64
CA ASP A 46 5.17 5.14 8.60
C ASP A 46 4.64 6.13 9.65
N THR A 47 3.33 6.21 9.75
CA THR A 47 2.64 7.15 10.63
C THR A 47 2.47 6.62 12.04
N THR A 48 2.77 5.33 12.29
CA THR A 48 2.67 4.77 13.64
C THR A 48 3.64 5.44 14.62
N GLU A 49 4.80 5.88 14.14
CA GLU A 49 5.81 6.60 14.93
C GLU A 49 5.36 8.02 15.32
N LEU A 50 4.42 8.61 14.59
CA LEU A 50 3.91 9.96 14.88
C LEU A 50 2.97 9.98 16.08
N ALA A 51 2.53 8.81 16.57
CA ALA A 51 1.64 8.64 17.72
C ALA A 51 0.40 9.57 17.71
N SER A 52 -0.10 9.89 16.51
CA SER A 52 -1.24 10.79 16.36
C SER A 52 -2.56 10.02 16.46
N PRO A 53 -3.46 10.36 17.42
CA PRO A 53 -4.75 9.71 17.54
C PRO A 53 -5.58 9.78 16.25
N ARG A 54 -5.50 10.89 15.53
CA ARG A 54 -6.23 11.08 14.27
C ARG A 54 -5.74 10.16 13.14
N LEU A 55 -4.43 9.91 13.06
CA LEU A 55 -3.88 8.96 12.08
C LEU A 55 -4.16 7.52 12.50
N GLN A 56 -4.17 7.24 13.80
CA GLN A 56 -4.58 5.96 14.33
C GLN A 56 -6.04 5.66 13.97
N ASP A 57 -6.97 6.57 14.27
CA ASP A 57 -8.40 6.43 13.94
C ASP A 57 -8.62 6.22 12.43
N LEU A 58 -7.86 6.95 11.60
CA LEU A 58 -7.90 6.78 10.15
C LEU A 58 -7.44 5.38 9.74
N SER A 59 -6.31 4.92 10.27
CA SER A 59 -5.78 3.59 9.97
C SER A 59 -6.73 2.46 10.39
N GLU A 60 -7.38 2.62 11.54
CA GLU A 60 -8.38 1.68 12.08
C GLU A 60 -9.65 1.68 11.24
N THR A 61 -10.09 2.82 10.73
CA THR A 61 -11.26 2.92 9.82
C THR A 61 -11.01 2.22 8.49
N LEU A 62 -9.76 2.24 8.00
CA LEU A 62 -9.36 1.60 6.74
C LEU A 62 -9.04 0.11 6.89
N THR A 63 -9.04 -0.42 8.12
CA THR A 63 -8.62 -1.79 8.42
C THR A 63 -9.73 -2.58 9.08
N ALA A 64 -9.96 -3.82 8.65
CA ALA A 64 -10.92 -4.69 9.31
C ALA A 64 -10.55 -4.91 10.79
N ALA A 65 -11.52 -4.86 11.70
CA ALA A 65 -11.30 -4.97 13.15
C ALA A 65 -10.66 -6.30 13.60
N SER A 66 -10.75 -7.35 12.79
CA SER A 66 -10.09 -8.65 13.00
C SER A 66 -8.58 -8.62 12.77
N ASN A 67 -8.05 -7.53 12.22
CA ASN A 67 -6.62 -7.35 11.93
C ASN A 67 -5.96 -6.41 12.93
N ARG A 68 -4.69 -6.68 13.24
CA ARG A 68 -3.79 -5.77 13.95
C ARG A 68 -2.94 -5.03 12.92
N ILE A 69 -2.96 -3.70 12.97
CA ILE A 69 -2.14 -2.84 12.13
C ILE A 69 -0.70 -2.92 12.62
N LEU A 70 0.21 -3.16 11.68
CA LEU A 70 1.65 -3.26 11.92
C LEU A 70 2.41 -2.06 11.34
N LEU A 71 1.90 -1.49 10.25
CA LEU A 71 2.42 -0.31 9.56
C LEU A 71 1.25 0.38 8.87
N PHE A 72 1.21 1.72 8.97
CA PHE A 72 0.31 2.54 8.17
C PHE A 72 1.13 3.68 7.56
N ALA A 73 1.44 3.55 6.27
CA ALA A 73 2.32 4.49 5.60
C ALA A 73 1.53 5.40 4.65
N LEU A 74 1.76 6.70 4.80
CA LEU A 74 1.23 7.74 3.93
C LEU A 74 2.36 8.28 3.06
N SER A 75 2.02 8.89 1.92
CA SER A 75 3.01 9.59 1.11
C SER A 75 3.68 10.69 1.94
N ASP A 76 4.96 10.98 1.69
CA ASP A 76 5.66 12.04 2.43
C ASP A 76 4.98 13.41 2.23
N ALA A 77 4.32 13.61 1.09
CA ALA A 77 3.51 14.79 0.82
C ALA A 77 2.29 14.87 1.73
N ASP A 78 1.56 13.76 1.90
CA ASP A 78 0.42 13.65 2.81
C ASP A 78 0.83 13.85 4.27
N VAL A 79 1.97 13.27 4.70
CA VAL A 79 2.48 13.51 6.05
C VAL A 79 2.81 14.99 6.27
N ARG A 80 3.47 15.65 5.31
CA ARG A 80 3.71 17.11 5.40
C ARG A 80 2.41 17.89 5.51
N ARG A 81 1.44 17.64 4.62
CA ARG A 81 0.11 18.27 4.65
C ARG A 81 -0.55 18.11 6.03
N PHE A 82 -0.55 16.89 6.56
CA PHE A 82 -1.09 16.59 7.88
C PHE A 82 -0.41 17.40 8.99
N THR A 83 0.93 17.43 9.01
CA THR A 83 1.69 18.18 10.03
C THR A 83 1.47 19.69 9.94
N SER A 84 1.15 20.21 8.75
CA SER A 84 0.78 21.61 8.53
C SER A 84 -0.70 21.90 8.82
N GLY A 85 -1.49 20.92 9.27
CA GLY A 85 -2.92 21.06 9.52
C GLY A 85 -3.79 21.07 8.26
N GLU A 86 -3.21 20.77 7.09
CA GLU A 86 -3.94 20.65 5.83
C GLU A 86 -4.69 19.32 5.74
N LYS A 87 -5.65 19.26 4.80
CA LYS A 87 -6.38 18.03 4.50
C LYS A 87 -5.47 17.06 3.75
N LEU A 88 -5.48 15.79 4.16
CA LEU A 88 -4.87 14.68 3.42
C LEU A 88 -5.53 14.52 2.05
N GLU A 89 -4.73 14.29 1.02
CA GLU A 89 -5.23 13.87 -0.29
C GLU A 89 -5.42 12.36 -0.33
N ALA A 90 -4.55 11.61 0.37
CA ALA A 90 -4.60 10.15 0.48
C ALA A 90 -4.68 9.44 -0.89
N GLN A 91 -4.04 10.03 -1.90
CA GLN A 91 -4.00 9.49 -3.26
C GLN A 91 -3.36 8.12 -3.29
N ARG A 92 -2.34 7.91 -2.44
CA ARG A 92 -1.62 6.64 -2.30
C ARG A 92 -1.30 6.42 -0.83
N TYR A 93 -1.56 5.21 -0.35
CA TYR A 93 -1.24 4.82 1.03
C TYR A 93 -1.04 3.30 1.11
N MET A 94 -0.41 2.86 2.19
CA MET A 94 -0.06 1.46 2.39
C MET A 94 -0.40 1.01 3.80
N ILE A 95 -0.82 -0.24 3.93
CA ILE A 95 -1.13 -0.87 5.21
C ILE A 95 -0.45 -2.24 5.26
N ALA A 96 0.23 -2.53 6.35
CA ALA A 96 0.63 -3.89 6.70
C ALA A 96 -0.14 -4.33 7.94
N VAL A 97 -0.76 -5.52 7.88
CA VAL A 97 -1.53 -6.07 8.98
C VAL A 97 -1.25 -7.56 9.19
N THR A 98 -1.60 -8.05 10.37
CA THR A 98 -1.72 -9.49 10.67
C THR A 98 -3.13 -9.78 11.19
N PRO A 99 -3.75 -10.91 10.83
CA PRO A 99 -4.96 -11.36 11.51
C PRO A 99 -4.68 -11.56 13.01
N LYS A 100 -5.51 -10.96 13.88
CA LYS A 100 -5.34 -11.05 15.34
C LYS A 100 -5.35 -12.50 15.83
N GLY A 101 -6.18 -13.35 15.21
CA GLY A 101 -6.26 -14.78 15.53
C GLY A 101 -4.96 -15.55 15.22
N LEU A 102 -4.14 -15.08 14.28
CA LEU A 102 -2.90 -15.75 13.86
C LEU A 102 -1.64 -15.10 14.46
N GLU A 103 -1.77 -14.02 15.21
CA GLU A 103 -0.63 -13.25 15.73
C GLU A 103 0.27 -14.11 16.64
N ARG A 104 -0.34 -14.92 17.52
CA ARG A 104 0.38 -15.75 18.50
C ARG A 104 0.75 -17.12 17.93
N GLU A 105 0.01 -17.60 16.95
CA GLU A 105 0.18 -18.93 16.37
C GLU A 105 1.35 -19.00 15.39
N ARG A 106 1.93 -20.19 15.23
CA ARG A 106 2.87 -20.46 14.15
C ARG A 106 2.07 -21.04 12.99
N VAL A 107 1.96 -20.27 11.92
CA VAL A 107 1.22 -20.61 10.72
C VAL A 107 2.04 -21.59 9.88
N THR A 108 1.46 -22.75 9.59
CA THR A 108 2.02 -23.73 8.65
C THR A 108 1.68 -23.36 7.21
N PRO A 109 2.40 -23.90 6.20
CA PRO A 109 2.06 -23.68 4.79
C PRO A 109 0.61 -24.07 4.44
N ALA A 110 0.08 -25.13 5.06
CA ALA A 110 -1.30 -25.56 4.84
C ALA A 110 -2.33 -24.56 5.42
N GLN A 111 -2.10 -24.09 6.65
CA GLN A 111 -2.94 -23.05 7.26
C GLN A 111 -2.85 -21.73 6.48
N PHE A 112 -1.68 -21.38 5.96
CA PHE A 112 -1.50 -20.22 5.11
C PHE A 112 -2.28 -20.36 3.79
N ALA A 113 -2.26 -21.53 3.15
CA ALA A 113 -3.04 -21.77 1.94
C ALA A 113 -4.56 -21.61 2.18
N LEU A 114 -5.06 -22.07 3.33
CA LEU A 114 -6.46 -21.84 3.74
C LEU A 114 -6.73 -20.35 3.94
N PHE A 115 -5.87 -19.65 4.68
CA PHE A 115 -5.97 -18.21 4.88
C PHE A 115 -5.99 -17.42 3.55
N VAL A 116 -5.16 -17.81 2.58
CA VAL A 116 -5.15 -17.22 1.23
C VAL A 116 -6.47 -17.50 0.53
N SER A 117 -6.96 -18.73 0.57
CA SER A 117 -8.23 -19.12 -0.05
C SER A 117 -9.39 -18.30 0.52
N ASP A 118 -9.48 -18.19 1.84
CA ASP A 118 -10.53 -17.44 2.53
C ASP A 118 -10.45 -15.95 2.23
N SER A 119 -9.24 -15.38 2.23
CA SER A 119 -9.02 -13.94 1.99
C SER A 119 -9.34 -13.51 0.55
N LEU A 120 -9.23 -14.41 -0.42
CA LEU A 120 -9.42 -14.12 -1.84
C LEU A 120 -10.72 -14.71 -2.41
N HIS A 121 -11.53 -15.39 -1.59
CA HIS A 121 -12.71 -16.13 -2.02
C HIS A 121 -13.71 -15.27 -2.83
N ASP A 122 -13.98 -14.05 -2.36
CA ASP A 122 -15.02 -13.17 -2.91
C ASP A 122 -14.57 -12.36 -4.14
N LEU A 123 -13.29 -12.44 -4.53
CA LEU A 123 -12.74 -11.64 -5.61
C LEU A 123 -13.13 -12.14 -7.01
N GLY A 124 -13.55 -13.40 -7.12
CA GLY A 124 -13.93 -14.04 -8.37
C GLY A 124 -12.75 -14.30 -9.31
N LYS A 125 -13.02 -14.39 -10.61
CA LYS A 125 -12.01 -14.62 -11.65
C LYS A 125 -11.41 -13.29 -12.13
N PRO A 126 -10.14 -13.28 -12.60
CA PRO A 126 -9.55 -12.09 -13.20
C PRO A 126 -10.38 -11.55 -14.37
N VAL A 127 -10.51 -10.22 -14.41
CA VAL A 127 -11.21 -9.50 -15.48
C VAL A 127 -10.49 -9.71 -16.82
N GLN A 128 -11.24 -10.11 -17.85
CA GLN A 128 -10.71 -10.43 -19.19
C GLN A 128 -10.87 -9.26 -20.19
N THR A 129 -10.58 -8.02 -19.78
CA THR A 129 -10.60 -6.85 -20.67
C THR A 129 -9.33 -6.02 -20.48
N THR A 130 -8.88 -5.39 -21.56
CA THR A 130 -7.81 -4.38 -21.51
C THR A 130 -8.30 -3.03 -21.03
N ASP A 131 -9.60 -2.74 -21.19
CA ASP A 131 -10.22 -1.49 -20.74
C ASP A 131 -10.90 -1.69 -19.38
N ILE A 132 -10.08 -1.63 -18.33
CA ILE A 132 -10.51 -1.86 -16.95
C ILE A 132 -11.48 -0.77 -16.48
N ILE A 133 -11.28 0.48 -16.90
CA ILE A 133 -12.13 1.60 -16.46
C ILE A 133 -13.54 1.45 -17.00
N LYS A 134 -13.68 1.16 -18.29
CA LYS A 134 -15.00 0.89 -18.90
C LYS A 134 -15.70 -0.31 -18.24
N PHE A 135 -14.94 -1.34 -17.85
CA PHE A 135 -15.51 -2.45 -17.07
C PHE A 135 -16.01 -1.99 -15.70
N LEU A 136 -15.25 -1.18 -14.96
CA LEU A 136 -15.62 -0.71 -13.62
C LEU A 136 -16.83 0.23 -13.66
N GLU A 137 -17.03 1.00 -14.75
CA GLU A 137 -18.22 1.85 -14.94
C GLU A 137 -19.54 1.08 -14.90
N THR A 138 -19.53 -0.19 -15.31
CA THR A 138 -20.72 -1.04 -15.29
C THR A 138 -20.91 -1.79 -13.97
N GLN A 139 -19.97 -1.66 -13.02
CA GLN A 139 -20.04 -2.37 -11.74
C GLN A 139 -20.74 -1.55 -10.64
N PRO A 140 -21.35 -2.23 -9.65
CA PRO A 140 -21.86 -1.58 -8.45
C PRO A 140 -20.75 -0.88 -7.65
N PHE A 141 -21.12 0.21 -6.97
CA PHE A 141 -20.20 0.90 -6.05
C PHE A 141 -19.77 -0.03 -4.90
N GLY A 142 -18.50 0.10 -4.51
CA GLY A 142 -17.92 -0.63 -3.38
C GLY A 142 -17.58 -2.10 -3.66
N LYS A 143 -18.05 -2.69 -4.78
CA LYS A 143 -17.72 -4.07 -5.12
C LYS A 143 -16.28 -4.19 -5.60
N LEU A 144 -15.53 -5.08 -4.96
CA LEU A 144 -14.14 -5.37 -5.30
C LEU A 144 -14.06 -6.39 -6.45
N HIS A 145 -13.16 -6.16 -7.39
CA HIS A 145 -12.97 -7.01 -8.56
C HIS A 145 -11.51 -7.37 -8.74
N LEU A 146 -11.23 -8.66 -8.98
CA LEU A 146 -9.89 -9.13 -9.33
C LEU A 146 -9.51 -8.66 -10.74
N ILE A 147 -8.47 -7.83 -10.83
CA ILE A 147 -7.96 -7.35 -12.11
C ILE A 147 -6.87 -8.29 -12.65
N ALA A 148 -5.91 -8.66 -11.81
CA ALA A 148 -4.83 -9.56 -12.21
C ALA A 148 -4.24 -10.31 -11.02
N GLU A 149 -3.78 -11.54 -11.23
CA GLU A 149 -2.86 -12.20 -10.31
C GLU A 149 -1.44 -11.69 -10.59
N LEU A 150 -0.76 -11.14 -9.59
CA LEU A 150 0.61 -10.61 -9.74
C LEU A 150 1.65 -11.65 -9.35
N LYS A 151 1.39 -12.44 -8.31
CA LYS A 151 2.31 -13.44 -7.77
C LYS A 151 1.56 -14.61 -7.16
N LYS A 152 2.03 -15.83 -7.39
CA LYS A 152 1.44 -17.07 -6.85
C LYS A 152 2.52 -18.07 -6.48
N GLU A 153 3.02 -17.95 -5.26
CA GLU A 153 4.01 -18.85 -4.66
C GLU A 153 3.46 -19.45 -3.36
N PRO A 154 3.97 -20.61 -2.90
CA PRO A 154 3.48 -21.25 -1.67
C PRO A 154 3.53 -20.38 -0.41
N ALA A 155 4.46 -19.42 -0.35
CA ALA A 155 4.64 -18.52 0.80
C ALA A 155 4.25 -17.07 0.50
N ALA A 156 3.80 -16.75 -0.72
CA ALA A 156 3.48 -15.38 -1.12
C ALA A 156 2.47 -15.36 -2.27
N VAL A 157 1.32 -14.73 -2.05
CA VAL A 157 0.29 -14.54 -3.09
C VAL A 157 -0.05 -13.07 -3.18
N SER A 158 0.02 -12.50 -4.38
CA SER A 158 -0.25 -11.09 -4.66
C SER A 158 -1.28 -10.96 -5.77
N VAL A 159 -2.29 -10.12 -5.55
CA VAL A 159 -3.34 -9.81 -6.51
C VAL A 159 -3.49 -8.30 -6.67
N LEU A 160 -3.84 -7.88 -7.88
CA LEU A 160 -4.28 -6.53 -8.21
C LEU A 160 -5.80 -6.54 -8.31
N GLN A 161 -6.44 -5.60 -7.63
CA GLN A 161 -7.88 -5.48 -7.56
C GLN A 161 -8.31 -4.01 -7.70
N ALA A 162 -9.58 -3.81 -8.03
CA ALA A 162 -10.14 -2.48 -8.19
C ALA A 162 -11.60 -2.43 -7.73
N THR A 163 -12.03 -1.24 -7.32
CA THR A 163 -13.42 -0.96 -6.95
C THR A 163 -13.82 0.42 -7.43
N ARG A 164 -15.10 0.57 -7.74
CA ARG A 164 -15.71 1.86 -8.07
C ARG A 164 -16.19 2.52 -6.78
N LEU A 165 -15.74 3.72 -6.51
CA LEU A 165 -16.14 4.48 -5.33
C LEU A 165 -17.39 5.32 -5.60
N PRO A 166 -18.23 5.55 -4.56
CA PRO A 166 -19.27 6.56 -4.65
C PRO A 166 -18.65 7.95 -4.83
N PRO A 167 -19.36 8.92 -5.42
CA PRO A 167 -18.92 10.31 -5.44
C PRO A 167 -18.75 10.83 -4.00
N LEU A 168 -17.78 11.71 -3.78
CA LEU A 168 -17.47 12.26 -2.46
C LEU A 168 -18.65 13.14 -1.96
N PRO A 169 -19.24 12.85 -0.78
CA PRO A 169 -20.28 13.68 -0.21
C PRO A 169 -19.69 15.04 0.23
N GLY A 170 -20.26 16.15 -0.24
CA GLY A 170 -19.89 17.51 0.19
C GLY A 170 -19.31 18.44 -0.90
N ALA A 171 -19.23 18.01 -2.16
CA ALA A 171 -19.06 18.93 -3.28
C ALA A 171 -20.43 19.53 -3.64
N THR A 172 -20.66 20.80 -3.33
CA THR A 172 -21.95 21.48 -3.54
C THR A 172 -22.43 21.52 -5.01
N PHE A 173 -23.71 21.20 -5.22
CA PHE A 173 -24.69 21.43 -6.33
C PHE A 173 -24.30 21.20 -7.82
N TRP A 174 -23.04 21.33 -8.22
CA TRP A 174 -22.49 20.96 -9.54
C TRP A 174 -21.51 19.79 -9.39
N GLU A 175 -21.83 18.88 -8.47
CA GLU A 175 -21.10 17.66 -8.09
C GLU A 175 -20.25 17.11 -9.22
N SER A 176 -18.96 16.87 -8.95
CA SER A 176 -18.09 16.17 -9.90
C SER A 176 -18.69 14.80 -10.17
N SER A 177 -19.46 14.69 -11.26
CA SER A 177 -20.13 13.49 -11.75
C SER A 177 -19.16 12.41 -12.24
N LYS A 178 -17.85 12.63 -12.04
CA LYS A 178 -16.80 11.72 -12.46
C LYS A 178 -16.71 10.58 -11.43
N PRO A 179 -16.98 9.33 -11.84
CA PRO A 179 -16.74 8.18 -10.99
C PRO A 179 -15.27 8.14 -10.56
N GLN A 180 -15.05 7.80 -9.30
CA GLN A 180 -13.71 7.56 -8.77
C GLN A 180 -13.46 6.06 -8.72
N TYR A 181 -12.20 5.68 -8.94
CA TYR A 181 -11.77 4.29 -8.89
C TYR A 181 -10.62 4.16 -7.93
N LEU A 182 -10.72 3.16 -7.06
CA LEU A 182 -9.65 2.78 -6.16
C LEU A 182 -9.05 1.48 -6.65
N PHE A 183 -7.75 1.52 -6.96
CA PHE A 183 -6.97 0.34 -7.24
C PHE A 183 -6.18 -0.02 -5.99
N SER A 184 -6.01 -1.31 -5.77
CA SER A 184 -5.12 -1.79 -4.74
C SER A 184 -4.45 -3.09 -5.13
N THR A 185 -3.30 -3.35 -4.53
CA THR A 185 -2.75 -4.70 -4.50
C THR A 185 -2.89 -5.26 -3.10
N THR A 186 -3.35 -6.50 -3.00
CA THR A 186 -3.30 -7.28 -1.76
C THR A 186 -2.21 -8.32 -1.91
N THR A 187 -1.27 -8.35 -0.98
CA THR A 187 -0.26 -9.40 -0.90
C THR A 187 -0.30 -10.09 0.45
N LEU A 188 -0.45 -11.41 0.42
CA LEU A 188 -0.46 -12.28 1.60
C LEU A 188 0.86 -13.02 1.64
N PHE A 189 1.50 -13.07 2.82
CA PHE A 189 2.79 -13.72 3.02
C PHE A 189 2.80 -14.68 4.19
N LEU A 190 3.61 -15.72 4.07
CA LEU A 190 4.09 -16.53 5.16
C LEU A 190 5.57 -16.23 5.40
N VAL A 191 5.87 -15.46 6.45
CA VAL A 191 7.24 -15.07 6.82
C VAL A 191 7.52 -15.54 8.24
N ARG A 192 8.57 -16.35 8.42
CA ARG A 192 8.97 -16.90 9.74
C ARG A 192 7.82 -17.57 10.50
N GLY A 193 6.91 -18.23 9.79
CA GLY A 193 5.72 -18.86 10.38
C GLY A 193 4.65 -17.88 10.84
N LYS A 194 4.63 -16.65 10.33
CA LYS A 194 3.61 -15.64 10.57
C LYS A 194 2.93 -15.24 9.27
N ALA A 195 1.61 -15.07 9.32
CA ALA A 195 0.82 -14.57 8.21
C ALA A 195 0.80 -13.05 8.22
N LEU A 196 1.20 -12.43 7.11
CA LEU A 196 1.13 -10.98 6.91
C LEU A 196 0.22 -10.68 5.73
N HIS A 197 -0.47 -9.55 5.80
CA HIS A 197 -1.25 -8.98 4.72
C HIS A 197 -0.78 -7.56 4.47
N LEU A 198 -0.24 -7.32 3.28
CA LEU A 198 0.12 -6.00 2.78
C LEU A 198 -0.91 -5.53 1.78
N ALA A 199 -1.31 -4.27 1.90
CA ALA A 199 -2.16 -3.61 0.93
C ALA A 199 -1.53 -2.28 0.50
N VAL A 200 -1.44 -2.06 -0.81
CA VAL A 200 -1.03 -0.79 -1.42
C VAL A 200 -2.23 -0.25 -2.17
N TYR A 201 -2.60 1.00 -1.90
CA TYR A 201 -3.76 1.65 -2.49
C TYR A 201 -3.33 2.82 -3.38
N ALA A 202 -4.06 3.01 -4.48
CA ALA A 202 -3.95 4.18 -5.34
C ALA A 202 -5.34 4.57 -5.86
N MET A 203 -5.67 5.85 -5.69
CA MET A 203 -6.75 6.47 -6.44
C MET A 203 -6.32 6.58 -7.91
N TYR A 204 -7.21 6.19 -8.82
CA TYR A 204 -6.91 6.19 -10.25
C TYR A 204 -6.95 7.59 -10.84
N GLU A 205 -5.85 7.99 -11.45
CA GLU A 205 -5.78 9.19 -12.27
C GLU A 205 -5.42 8.85 -13.71
N SER A 206 -4.57 7.84 -13.91
CA SER A 206 -4.08 7.47 -15.23
C SER A 206 -3.65 6.00 -15.32
N PRO A 207 -3.46 5.45 -16.53
CA PRO A 207 -2.92 4.10 -16.69
C PRO A 207 -1.56 3.88 -16.02
N ALA A 208 -0.77 4.94 -15.78
CA ALA A 208 0.51 4.83 -15.08
C ALA A 208 0.37 4.36 -13.62
N ASP A 209 -0.81 4.52 -13.01
CA ASP A 209 -1.06 4.05 -11.65
C ASP A 209 -1.03 2.52 -11.54
N PHE A 210 -1.36 1.80 -12.63
CA PHE A 210 -1.23 0.34 -12.69
C PHE A 210 0.22 -0.12 -12.60
N ASP A 211 1.08 0.48 -13.42
CA ASP A 211 2.49 0.15 -13.46
C ASP A 211 3.18 0.57 -12.16
N TRP A 212 2.78 1.73 -11.62
CA TRP A 212 3.21 2.17 -10.30
C TRP A 212 2.85 1.14 -9.23
N LEU A 213 1.58 0.72 -9.11
CA LEU A 213 1.13 -0.28 -8.14
C LEU A 213 1.91 -1.59 -8.26
N ARG A 214 2.07 -2.12 -9.47
CA ARG A 214 2.85 -3.35 -9.69
C ARG A 214 4.30 -3.18 -9.22
N SER A 215 4.93 -2.08 -9.63
CA SER A 215 6.35 -1.83 -9.32
C SER A 215 6.61 -1.62 -7.83
N ILE A 216 5.76 -0.84 -7.15
CA ILE A 216 5.94 -0.54 -5.73
C ILE A 216 5.62 -1.76 -4.88
N THR A 217 4.60 -2.54 -5.24
CA THR A 217 4.26 -3.78 -4.54
C THR A 217 5.37 -4.79 -4.70
N GLN A 218 5.87 -5.03 -5.92
CA GLN A 218 6.98 -5.94 -6.15
C GLN A 218 8.23 -5.52 -5.34
N ARG A 219 8.58 -4.23 -5.36
CA ARG A 219 9.71 -3.72 -4.58
C ARG A 219 9.52 -3.96 -3.08
N TRP A 220 8.34 -3.64 -2.55
CA TRP A 220 8.08 -3.76 -1.13
C TRP A 220 8.05 -5.23 -0.67
N VAL A 221 7.47 -6.11 -1.49
CA VAL A 221 7.52 -7.57 -1.32
C VAL A 221 8.97 -8.05 -1.22
N ASP A 222 9.80 -7.71 -2.21
CA ASP A 222 11.16 -8.21 -2.30
C ASP A 222 12.00 -7.73 -1.12
N GLU A 223 11.81 -6.47 -0.71
CA GLU A 223 12.50 -5.88 0.42
C GLU A 223 12.09 -6.54 1.75
N LEU A 224 10.79 -6.75 1.98
CA LEU A 224 10.32 -7.43 3.19
C LEU A 224 10.79 -8.87 3.27
N LEU A 225 10.79 -9.59 2.14
CA LEU A 225 11.37 -10.93 2.09
C LEU A 225 12.88 -10.90 2.36
N ARG A 226 13.61 -9.93 1.81
CA ARG A 226 15.05 -9.75 2.05
C ARG A 226 15.36 -9.48 3.52
N LEU A 227 14.60 -8.61 4.18
CA LEU A 227 14.77 -8.22 5.58
C LEU A 227 14.47 -9.37 6.58
N ASN A 228 13.69 -10.36 6.17
CA ASN A 228 13.22 -11.45 7.05
C ASN A 228 13.71 -12.86 6.66
N ARG A 229 14.66 -12.96 5.74
CA ARG A 229 15.40 -14.21 5.48
C ARG A 229 16.21 -14.69 6.67
#